data_AF-A0A7C3GDQ8-F1
#
_entry.id   AF-A0A7C3GDQ8-F1
#
_cell.length_a   1.000
_cell.length_b   1.000
_cell.length_c   1.000
_cell.angle_alpha   90.00
_cell.angle_beta   90.00
_cell.angle_gamma   90.00
#
_symmetry.space_group_name_H-M   'P 1'
#
loop_
_entity.id
_entity.type
_entity.pdbx_description
1 polymer ?
#
loop_
_entity_poly.entity_id
_entity_poly.type
_entity_poly.pdbx_seq_one_letter_code
_entity_poly.pdbx_strand_id
1 'polypeptide(L)'
;MVKDFISVWDNCLRTIRKNVNEQSFKTWFEPIRAVGLDNGSLTIQVPNKFFYEWLEEHYVALLKLTIRQELGEKGKLEYQILMSK
;
A
#
# COMPACT_ATOMS: atom_id res chain seq x y z
N MET A 1 1.60 21.31 -5.95
CA MET A 1 2.61 20.28 -5.67
C MET A 1 1.99 18.92 -5.96
N VAL A 2 2.52 18.19 -6.94
CA VAL A 2 2.10 16.82 -7.21
C VAL A 2 2.66 15.97 -6.07
N LYS A 3 1.80 15.32 -5.27
CA LYS A 3 2.30 14.36 -4.27
C LYS A 3 2.93 13.20 -5.02
N ASP A 4 4.18 12.88 -4.71
CA ASP A 4 4.87 11.75 -5.34
C ASP A 4 4.35 10.44 -4.74
N PHE A 5 4.11 9.44 -5.60
CA PHE A 5 3.57 8.14 -5.18
C PHE A 5 4.49 7.41 -4.20
N ILE A 6 5.80 7.61 -4.32
CA ILE A 6 6.80 7.03 -3.41
C ILE A 6 6.64 7.67 -2.03
N SER A 7 6.49 8.99 -1.98
CA SER A 7 6.33 9.73 -0.72
C SER A 7 5.02 9.39 -0.01
N VAL A 8 3.93 9.26 -0.76
CA VAL A 8 2.63 8.84 -0.22
C VAL A 8 2.72 7.45 0.39
N TRP A 9 3.29 6.49 -0.34
CA TRP A 9 3.40 5.13 0.17
C TRP A 9 4.35 5.02 1.35
N ASP A 10 5.47 5.75 1.35
CA ASP A 10 6.39 5.78 2.49
C ASP A 10 5.71 6.30 3.76
N ASN A 11 4.88 7.34 3.65
CA ASN A 11 4.06 7.81 4.77
C ASN A 11 3.04 6.75 5.21
N CYS A 12 2.36 6.07 4.27
CA CYS A 12 1.49 4.95 4.59
C CYS A 12 2.25 3.86 5.36
N LEU A 13 3.43 3.45 4.89
CA LEU A 13 4.28 2.46 5.52
C LEU A 13 4.69 2.86 6.95
N ARG A 14 5.01 4.14 7.20
CA ARG A 14 5.29 4.64 8.56
C ARG A 14 4.11 4.45 9.49
N THR A 15 2.89 4.73 9.02
CA THR A 15 1.67 4.55 9.81
C THR A 15 1.39 3.06 10.01
N ILE A 16 1.51 2.24 8.96
CA ILE A 16 1.32 0.79 9.03
C ILE A 16 2.29 0.17 10.04
N ARG A 17 3.58 0.53 10.00
CA ARG A 17 4.61 0.03 10.91
C ARG A 17 4.31 0.31 12.39
N LYS A 18 3.55 1.37 12.70
CA LYS A 18 3.09 1.66 14.07
C LYS A 18 1.88 0.84 14.49
N ASN A 19 1.12 0.30 13.54
CA ASN A 19 -0.12 -0.44 13.78
C ASN A 19 0.04 -1.96 13.66
N VAL A 20 1.15 -2.44 13.10
CA VAL A 20 1.44 -3.88 12.94
C VAL A 20 2.76 -4.23 13.62
N ASN A 21 2.94 -5.49 14.00
CA ASN A 21 4.21 -5.97 14.54
C ASN A 21 5.32 -5.96 13.46
N GLU A 22 6.58 -5.93 13.89
CA GLU A 22 7.72 -5.83 12.96
C GLU A 22 7.82 -6.99 11.97
N GLN A 23 7.46 -8.21 12.41
CA GLN A 23 7.51 -9.40 11.57
C GLN A 23 6.48 -9.35 10.44
N SER A 24 5.24 -8.96 10.74
CA SER A 24 4.18 -8.73 9.79
C SER A 24 4.55 -7.64 8.80
N PHE A 25 5.16 -6.54 9.28
CA PHE A 25 5.62 -5.45 8.42
C PHE A 25 6.66 -5.93 7.41
N LYS A 26 7.73 -6.58 7.88
CA LYS A 26 8.82 -7.10 7.03
C LYS A 26 8.34 -8.15 6.03
N THR A 27 7.40 -9.00 6.43
CA THR A 27 6.91 -10.07 5.56
C THR A 27 6.00 -9.54 4.46
N TRP A 28 5.03 -8.69 4.83
CA TRP A 28 3.93 -8.34 3.94
C TRP A 28 4.10 -6.98 3.27
N PHE A 29 4.68 -5.99 3.95
CA PHE A 29 4.68 -4.60 3.48
C PHE A 29 6.04 -4.14 2.93
N GLU A 30 7.15 -4.62 3.48
CA GLU A 30 8.49 -4.31 3.00
C GLU A 30 8.75 -4.67 1.52
N PRO A 31 8.26 -5.80 0.96
CA PRO A 31 8.43 -6.09 -0.46
C PRO A 31 7.49 -5.30 -1.38
N ILE A 32 6.49 -4.58 -0.83
CA ILE A 32 5.53 -3.81 -1.61
C ILE A 32 6.11 -2.45 -1.96
N ARG A 33 5.97 -2.06 -3.24
CA ARG A 33 6.44 -0.77 -3.73
C ARG A 33 5.31 -0.04 -4.44
N ALA A 34 5.21 1.27 -4.23
CA ALA A 34 4.34 2.08 -5.08
C ALA A 34 4.93 2.21 -6.48
N VAL A 35 4.08 2.08 -7.49
CA VAL A 35 4.45 2.12 -8.91
C VAL A 35 3.73 3.24 -9.67
N GLY A 36 2.72 3.84 -9.07
CA GLY A 36 2.01 4.97 -9.67
C GLY A 36 1.04 5.62 -8.68
N LEU A 37 0.70 6.87 -8.96
CA LEU A 37 -0.39 7.60 -8.31
C LEU A 37 -1.09 8.40 -9.40
N ASP A 38 -2.33 8.05 -9.70
CA ASP A 38 -3.15 8.76 -10.68
C ASP A 38 -4.49 9.14 -10.07
N ASN A 39 -4.85 10.42 -10.18
CA ASN A 39 -6.17 10.94 -9.78
C ASN A 39 -6.64 10.52 -8.35
N GLY A 40 -5.71 10.35 -7.41
CA GLY A 40 -6.01 9.90 -6.05
C GLY A 40 -6.10 8.38 -5.86
N SER A 41 -5.74 7.60 -6.87
CA SER A 41 -5.54 6.15 -6.80
C SER A 41 -4.06 5.83 -6.72
N LEU A 42 -3.59 5.31 -5.59
CA LEU A 42 -2.24 4.80 -5.44
C LEU A 42 -2.18 3.36 -5.95
N THR A 43 -1.29 3.09 -6.90
CA THR A 43 -1.01 1.74 -7.38
C THR A 43 0.22 1.19 -6.67
N ILE A 44 0.05 0.07 -5.98
CA ILE A 44 1.13 -0.67 -5.32
C ILE A 44 1.39 -1.99 -6.02
N GLN A 45 2.65 -2.35 -6.11
CA GLN A 45 3.11 -3.60 -6.67
C GLN A 45 3.30 -4.63 -5.57
N VAL A 46 2.65 -5.78 -5.75
CA VAL A 46 2.77 -6.97 -4.90
C VAL A 46 3.46 -8.09 -5.67
N PRO A 47 4.24 -8.94 -5.00
CA PRO A 47 5.02 -9.98 -5.69
C PRO A 47 4.17 -11.11 -6.27
N ASN A 48 3.01 -11.44 -5.68
CA ASN A 48 2.11 -12.47 -6.16
C ASN A 48 0.67 -12.27 -5.64
N LYS A 49 -0.26 -13.13 -6.09
CA LYS A 49 -1.67 -13.08 -5.67
C LYS A 49 -1.89 -13.36 -4.19
N PHE A 50 -1.09 -14.23 -3.56
CA PHE A 50 -1.21 -14.53 -2.13
C PHE A 50 -0.98 -13.29 -1.26
N PHE A 51 -0.05 -12.41 -1.65
CA PHE A 51 0.13 -11.12 -0.97
C PHE A 51 -1.13 -10.27 -1.03
N TYR A 52 -1.73 -10.14 -2.22
CA TYR A 52 -2.97 -9.40 -2.38
C TYR A 52 -4.09 -9.98 -1.50
N GLU A 53 -4.30 -11.30 -1.53
CA GLU A 53 -5.36 -11.96 -0.75
C GLU A 53 -5.15 -11.78 0.76
N TRP A 54 -3.92 -11.95 1.25
CA TRP A 54 -3.60 -11.76 2.66
C TRP A 54 -3.78 -10.31 3.12
N LEU A 55 -3.37 -9.34 2.30
CA LEU A 55 -3.56 -7.92 2.59
C LEU A 55 -5.03 -7.55 2.61
N GLU A 56 -5.82 -8.04 1.66
CA GLU A 56 -7.27 -7.79 1.62
C GLU A 56 -7.99 -8.42 2.82
N GLU A 57 -7.57 -9.61 3.25
CA GLU A 57 -8.23 -10.31 4.37
C GLU A 57 -7.85 -9.70 5.74
N HIS A 58 -6.58 -9.38 5.95
CA HIS A 58 -6.07 -8.98 7.28
C HIS A 58 -5.80 -7.48 7.42
N TYR A 59 -5.46 -6.78 6.34
CA TYR A 59 -4.91 -5.42 6.40
C TYR A 59 -5.69 -4.39 5.57
N VAL A 60 -6.78 -4.77 4.90
CA VAL A 60 -7.57 -3.87 4.04
C VAL A 60 -8.07 -2.64 4.79
N ALA A 61 -8.47 -2.80 6.05
CA ALA A 61 -8.96 -1.70 6.87
C ALA A 61 -7.84 -0.69 7.16
N LEU A 62 -6.65 -1.17 7.51
CA LEU A 62 -5.47 -0.35 7.79
C LEU A 62 -4.98 0.34 6.50
N LEU A 63 -4.90 -0.39 5.40
CA LEU A 63 -4.54 0.15 4.09
C LEU A 63 -5.49 1.28 3.69
N LYS A 64 -6.81 1.04 3.71
CA LYS A 64 -7.80 2.08 3.40
C LYS A 64 -7.69 3.30 4.32
N LEU A 65 -7.44 3.10 5.61
CA LEU A 65 -7.26 4.19 6.56
C LEU A 65 -6.04 5.04 6.20
N THR A 66 -4.89 4.42 6.01
CA THR A 66 -3.63 5.14 5.69
C THR A 66 -3.71 5.85 4.34
N ILE A 67 -4.33 5.24 3.34
CA ILE A 67 -4.52 5.83 2.01
C ILE A 67 -5.45 7.04 2.08
N ARG A 68 -6.54 6.96 2.85
CA ARG A 68 -7.44 8.10 3.03
C ARG A 68 -6.80 9.25 3.80
N GLN A 69 -5.88 8.96 4.72
CA GLN A 69 -5.12 10.00 5.41
C GLN A 69 -4.18 10.73 4.46
N GLU A 70 -3.51 10.01 3.56
CA GLU A 70 -2.53 10.60 2.65
C GLU A 70 -3.16 11.26 1.41
N LEU A 71 -4.19 10.64 0.82
CA LEU A 71 -4.83 11.09 -0.43
C LEU A 71 -6.19 11.77 -0.23
N GLY A 72 -6.71 11.79 1.01
CA GLY A 72 -8.04 12.30 1.34
C GLY A 72 -9.13 11.22 1.23
N GLU A 73 -10.38 11.57 1.55
CA GLU A 73 -11.51 10.63 1.61
C GLU A 73 -11.77 9.86 0.30
N LYS A 74 -11.38 10.44 -0.84
CA LYS A 74 -11.51 9.82 -2.17
C LYS A 74 -10.31 8.95 -2.56
N GLY A 75 -9.31 8.84 -1.70
CA GLY A 75 -8.12 8.02 -1.90
C GLY A 75 -8.49 6.55 -2.17
N LYS A 76 -7.90 5.98 -3.21
CA LYS A 76 -8.06 4.57 -3.59
C LYS A 76 -6.72 3.87 -3.60
N LEU A 77 -6.75 2.57 -3.37
CA LEU A 77 -5.60 1.68 -3.46
C LEU A 77 -5.85 0.68 -4.57
N GLU A 78 -4.89 0.54 -5.47
CA GLU A 78 -4.88 -0.44 -6.54
C GLU A 78 -3.67 -1.37 -6.38
N TYR A 79 -3.87 -2.64 -6.72
CA TYR A 79 -2.83 -3.66 -6.62
C TYR A 79 -2.40 -4.10 -8.02
N GLN A 80 -1.08 -4.13 -8.23
CA GLN A 80 -0.46 -4.66 -9.43
C GLN A 80 0.39 -5.86 -9.07
N ILE A 81 0.06 -7.03 -9.59
CA ILE A 81 0.88 -8.22 -9.39
C ILE A 81 2.09 -8.14 -10.34
N LEU A 82 3.30 -8.34 -9.81
CA LEU A 82 4.49 -8.50 -10.63
C LEU A 82 4.34 -9.76 -11.48
N MET A 83 3.91 -9.61 -12.73
CA MET A 83 3.96 -10.70 -13.70
C MET A 83 5.41 -10.88 -14.14
N SER A 84 6.12 -11.83 -13.54
CA SER A 84 7.39 -12.31 -14.07
C SER A 84 7.13 -12.94 -15.43
N LYS A 85 7.63 -12.32 -16.50
CA LYS A 85 7.61 -12.86 -17.86
C LYS A 85 8.86 -13.71 -18.10
#